data_AF-A0A1C7WDE0-F1
#
_entry.id   AF-A0A1C7WDE0-F1
#
_cell.length_a   1.000
_cell.length_b   1.000
_cell.length_c   1.000
_cell.angle_alpha   90.00
_cell.angle_beta   90.00
_cell.angle_gamma   90.00
#
_symmetry.space_group_name_H-M   'P 1'
#
loop_
_entity.id
_entity.type
_entity.pdbx_description
1 polymer ?
#
loop_
_entity_poly.entity_id
_entity_poly.type
_entity_poly.pdbx_seq_one_letter_code
_entity_poly.pdbx_strand_id
1 'polypeptide(L)'
;MYVPPPNDGSVAKVRLLGNPLTYSISQKKSNGESNGGYVQKHRRFLNIIPDSTKSIGMPKLPQGDYSDTYTEVAVTPGIKTTISHRISNPDGGGCSVSLDFTPNEKGLYEFKYNYSDKSGYCVLYGNEIKYDSINETYIEEKIK
;
A
#
# COMPACT_ATOMS: atom_id res chain seq x y z
N MET A 1 -11.62 -7.29 -6.66
CA MET A 1 -10.57 -7.21 -5.62
C MET A 1 -9.25 -7.36 -6.33
N TYR A 2 -8.18 -6.76 -5.82
CA TYR A 2 -6.85 -6.97 -6.36
C TYR A 2 -6.45 -8.44 -6.18
N VAL A 3 -5.89 -9.03 -7.24
CA VAL A 3 -5.35 -10.40 -7.21
C VAL A 3 -3.83 -10.29 -7.30
N PRO A 4 -3.09 -10.55 -6.20
CA PRO A 4 -1.64 -10.47 -6.22
C PRO A 4 -1.02 -11.48 -7.19
N PRO A 5 0.15 -11.17 -7.79
CA PRO A 5 0.90 -12.17 -8.55
C PRO A 5 1.34 -13.33 -7.64
N PRO A 6 1.61 -14.52 -8.21
CA PRO A 6 2.24 -15.60 -7.47
C PRO A 6 3.55 -15.14 -6.82
N ASN A 7 3.75 -15.50 -5.54
CA ASN A 7 4.98 -15.15 -4.82
C ASN A 7 6.09 -16.16 -5.16
N ASP A 8 6.79 -15.92 -6.27
CA ASP A 8 7.92 -16.72 -6.76
C ASP A 8 9.30 -16.25 -6.24
N GLY A 9 9.31 -15.30 -5.30
CA GLY A 9 10.52 -14.70 -4.75
C GLY A 9 11.13 -13.56 -5.58
N SER A 10 10.58 -13.24 -6.75
CA SER A 10 10.96 -12.06 -7.54
C SER A 10 10.06 -10.84 -7.29
N VAL A 11 8.87 -11.08 -6.74
CA VAL A 11 7.85 -10.06 -6.52
C VAL A 11 8.31 -8.94 -5.59
N ALA A 12 7.82 -7.73 -5.83
CA ALA A 12 7.90 -6.65 -4.87
C ALA A 12 6.78 -6.77 -3.83
N LYS A 13 7.02 -6.25 -2.64
CA LYS A 13 6.05 -6.27 -1.54
C LYS A 13 5.69 -4.85 -1.13
N VAL A 14 4.40 -4.62 -0.93
CA VAL A 14 3.84 -3.33 -0.54
C VAL A 14 3.12 -3.51 0.80
N ARG A 15 3.46 -2.70 1.80
CA ARG A 15 2.72 -2.54 3.05
C ARG A 15 1.86 -1.29 2.97
N LEU A 16 0.58 -1.43 3.27
CA LEU A 16 -0.41 -0.36 3.31
C LEU A 16 -0.83 -0.15 4.76
N LEU A 17 -0.44 0.98 5.34
CA LEU A 17 -0.73 1.32 6.74
C LEU A 17 -2.11 1.98 6.89
N GLY A 18 -2.86 1.57 7.91
CA GLY A 18 -4.21 2.05 8.19
C GLY A 18 -5.30 1.11 7.68
N ASN A 19 -6.52 1.62 7.51
CA ASN A 19 -7.67 0.78 7.18
C ASN A 19 -7.53 0.16 5.77
N PRO A 20 -7.41 -1.16 5.65
CA PRO A 20 -7.17 -1.81 4.36
C PRO A 20 -8.37 -1.73 3.39
N LEU A 21 -9.58 -1.45 3.87
CA LEU A 21 -10.78 -1.28 3.03
C LEU A 21 -10.73 -0.03 2.15
N THR A 22 -9.88 0.94 2.50
CA THR A 22 -9.77 2.22 1.79
C THR A 22 -8.71 2.18 0.69
N TYR A 23 -7.92 1.11 0.60
CA TYR A 23 -6.85 1.00 -0.38
C TYR A 23 -7.25 0.19 -1.63
N SER A 24 -6.73 0.63 -2.77
CA SER A 24 -6.76 -0.12 -4.02
C SER A 24 -5.41 -0.03 -4.74
N ILE A 25 -5.13 -1.07 -5.53
CA ILE A 25 -3.91 -1.19 -6.33
C ILE A 25 -4.33 -1.31 -7.79
N SER A 26 -3.59 -0.69 -8.69
CA SER A 26 -3.73 -0.88 -10.13
C SER A 26 -2.35 -1.01 -10.77
N GLN A 27 -2.18 -2.01 -11.63
CA GLN A 27 -0.97 -2.24 -12.41
C GLN A 27 -1.36 -2.36 -13.88
N LYS A 28 -0.84 -1.47 -14.72
CA LYS A 28 -1.10 -1.48 -16.16
C LYS A 28 0.12 -2.03 -16.91
N LYS A 29 -0.01 -3.21 -17.48
CA LYS A 29 1.01 -3.84 -18.33
C LYS A 29 1.14 -3.07 -19.66
N SER A 30 2.29 -3.23 -20.30
CA SER A 30 2.59 -2.64 -21.62
C SER A 30 1.65 -3.11 -22.74
N ASN A 31 1.08 -4.31 -22.61
CA ASN A 31 0.09 -4.86 -23.55
C ASN A 31 -1.34 -4.30 -23.34
N GLY A 32 -1.51 -3.33 -22.43
CA GLY A 32 -2.81 -2.72 -22.13
C GLY A 32 -3.65 -3.48 -21.10
N GLU A 33 -3.24 -4.68 -20.69
CA GLU A 33 -3.90 -5.39 -19.59
C GLU A 33 -3.70 -4.65 -18.27
N SER A 34 -4.78 -4.49 -17.51
CA SER A 34 -4.73 -3.92 -16.16
C SER A 34 -5.12 -4.97 -15.13
N ASN A 35 -4.28 -5.18 -14.12
CA ASN A 35 -4.65 -5.89 -12.91
C ASN A 35 -4.90 -4.85 -11.81
N GLY A 36 -6.12 -4.75 -11.32
CA GLY A 36 -6.44 -3.78 -10.28
C GLY A 36 -7.65 -4.12 -9.44
N GLY A 37 -7.77 -3.43 -8.31
CA GLY A 37 -8.94 -3.52 -7.44
C GLY A 37 -8.63 -3.14 -6.00
N TYR A 38 -9.68 -3.12 -5.18
CA TYR A 38 -9.56 -2.97 -3.74
C TYR A 38 -8.79 -4.13 -3.13
N VAL A 39 -7.93 -3.81 -2.17
CA VAL A 39 -7.06 -4.76 -1.46
C VAL A 39 -7.88 -5.71 -0.60
N GLN A 40 -9.01 -5.24 -0.07
CA GLN A 40 -9.98 -6.06 0.65
C GLN A 40 -11.39 -5.91 0.06
N LYS A 41 -12.25 -6.90 0.36
CA LYS A 41 -13.64 -6.91 -0.14
C LYS A 41 -14.45 -5.82 0.57
N HIS A 42 -14.86 -4.79 -0.17
CA HIS A 42 -15.81 -3.81 0.34
C HIS A 42 -17.23 -4.42 0.32
N ARG A 43 -17.83 -4.72 1.48
CA ARG A 43 -19.26 -5.08 1.58
C ARG A 43 -20.04 -3.85 2.07
N ARG A 44 -20.74 -3.18 1.14
CA ARG A 44 -21.46 -1.90 1.37
C ARG A 44 -22.47 -1.92 2.54
N PHE A 45 -22.91 -3.10 3.00
CA PHE A 45 -23.91 -3.27 4.07
C PHE A 45 -23.44 -4.16 5.24
N LEU A 46 -22.18 -4.62 5.22
CA LEU A 46 -21.60 -5.49 6.24
C LEU A 46 -20.19 -4.97 6.53
N ASN A 47 -20.10 -3.87 7.28
CA ASN A 47 -18.85 -3.47 7.94
C ASN A 47 -18.61 -4.44 9.11
N ILE A 48 -18.30 -5.70 8.81
CA ILE A 48 -17.99 -6.68 9.85
C ILE A 48 -16.48 -6.91 9.80
N ILE A 49 -15.81 -6.09 10.61
CA ILE A 49 -14.43 -6.27 11.11
C ILE A 49 -13.37 -6.00 10.02
N PRO A 50 -12.45 -5.03 10.22
CA PRO A 50 -11.27 -4.93 9.36
C PRO A 50 -10.56 -6.29 9.41
N ASP A 51 -10.43 -6.93 8.26
CA ASP A 51 -9.71 -8.20 8.15
C ASP A 51 -8.34 -7.97 8.78
N SER A 52 -7.98 -8.81 9.76
CA SER A 52 -6.78 -8.63 10.59
C SER A 52 -5.55 -8.38 9.74
N THR A 53 -4.55 -7.73 10.34
CA THR A 53 -3.28 -7.43 9.70
C THR A 53 -2.77 -8.60 8.86
N LYS A 54 -2.69 -8.41 7.53
CA LYS A 54 -2.14 -9.42 6.62
C LYS A 54 -0.67 -9.14 6.44
N SER A 55 0.17 -9.97 7.04
CA SER A 55 1.63 -9.89 6.91
C SER A 55 2.12 -10.98 5.96
N ILE A 56 2.99 -10.61 5.02
CA ILE A 56 3.76 -11.52 4.16
C ILE A 56 5.26 -11.44 4.48
N GLY A 57 5.59 -10.98 5.70
CA GLY A 57 6.93 -10.98 6.26
C GLY A 57 7.81 -9.84 5.77
N MET A 58 7.25 -8.66 5.49
CA MET A 58 8.10 -7.48 5.29
C MET A 58 8.77 -7.07 6.62
N PRO A 59 10.03 -6.61 6.61
CA PRO A 59 10.69 -6.09 7.80
C PRO A 59 9.96 -4.85 8.34
N LYS A 60 10.10 -4.61 9.65
CA LYS A 60 9.58 -3.41 10.32
C LYS A 60 10.72 -2.42 10.51
N LEU A 61 10.45 -1.14 10.29
CA LEU A 61 11.41 -0.07 10.60
C LEU A 61 11.52 0.07 12.12
N PRO A 62 12.72 0.33 12.68
CA PRO A 62 12.89 0.50 14.13
C PRO A 62 12.04 1.62 14.73
N GLN A 63 11.79 2.68 13.95
CA GLN A 63 10.98 3.83 14.35
C GLN A 63 9.57 3.83 13.72
N GLY A 64 9.20 2.75 13.04
CA GLY A 64 7.90 2.62 12.40
C GLY A 64 6.79 2.30 13.42
N ASP A 65 5.64 2.96 13.27
CA ASP A 65 4.44 2.64 14.03
C ASP A 65 3.60 1.61 13.27
N TYR A 66 3.52 0.41 13.85
CA TYR A 66 2.78 -0.76 13.32
C TYR A 66 1.72 -1.24 14.31
N SER A 67 1.30 -0.39 15.25
CA SER A 67 0.26 -0.70 16.24
C SER A 67 -1.14 -0.75 15.63
N ASP A 68 -1.36 0.04 14.57
CA ASP A 68 -2.56 0.03 13.75
C ASP A 68 -2.62 -1.15 12.77
N THR A 69 -3.79 -1.37 12.17
CA THR A 69 -3.97 -2.36 11.10
C THR A 69 -3.10 -2.02 9.90
N TYR A 70 -2.54 -3.04 9.26
CA TYR A 70 -1.88 -2.90 7.96
C TYR A 70 -2.14 -4.12 7.08
N THR A 71 -1.95 -3.97 5.77
CA THR A 71 -1.97 -5.10 4.84
C THR A 71 -0.74 -5.07 3.97
N GLU A 72 -0.04 -6.19 3.93
CA GLU A 72 1.08 -6.44 3.04
C GLU A 72 0.59 -7.28 1.85
N VAL A 73 1.02 -6.89 0.65
CA VAL A 73 0.56 -7.48 -0.59
C VAL A 73 1.67 -7.48 -1.63
N ALA A 74 1.76 -8.54 -2.43
CA ALA A 74 2.72 -8.63 -3.51
C ALA A 74 2.25 -7.83 -4.74
N VAL A 75 3.18 -7.23 -5.46
CA VAL A 75 2.95 -6.56 -6.75
C VAL A 75 4.02 -6.99 -7.76
N THR A 76 3.66 -6.98 -9.05
CA THR A 76 4.62 -7.34 -10.10
C THR A 76 5.67 -6.25 -10.27
N PRO A 77 6.98 -6.55 -10.20
CA PRO A 77 8.04 -5.58 -10.41
C PRO A 77 8.11 -5.09 -11.85
N GLY A 78 8.70 -3.91 -12.08
CA GLY A 78 8.89 -3.31 -13.41
C GLY A 78 7.63 -2.78 -14.08
N ILE A 79 6.46 -2.91 -13.44
CA ILE A 79 5.18 -2.43 -13.96
C ILE A 79 4.73 -1.21 -13.16
N LYS A 80 4.40 -0.11 -13.85
CA LYS A 80 3.84 1.08 -13.22
C LYS A 80 2.62 0.69 -12.38
N THR A 81 2.72 0.98 -11.09
CA THR A 81 1.76 0.61 -10.06
C THR A 81 1.21 1.88 -9.42
N THR A 82 -0.11 1.96 -9.33
CA THR A 82 -0.80 3.06 -8.65
C THR A 82 -1.38 2.52 -7.35
N ILE A 83 -0.97 3.12 -6.23
CA ILE A 83 -1.63 2.94 -4.94
C ILE A 83 -2.63 4.06 -4.79
N SER A 84 -3.91 3.71 -4.57
CA SER A 84 -4.95 4.70 -4.31
C SER A 84 -5.56 4.47 -2.96
N HIS A 85 -5.82 5.56 -2.24
CA HIS A 85 -6.53 5.57 -0.98
C HIS A 85 -7.78 6.42 -1.11
N ARG A 86 -8.93 5.87 -0.69
CA ARG A 86 -10.22 6.54 -0.78
C ARG A 86 -11.03 6.36 0.50
N ILE A 87 -11.39 7.46 1.13
CA ILE A 87 -12.36 7.55 2.22
C ILE A 87 -13.60 8.26 1.68
N SER A 88 -14.77 7.67 1.88
CA SER A 88 -16.05 8.34 1.64
C SER A 88 -16.75 8.55 2.98
N ASN A 89 -17.08 9.79 3.30
CA ASN A 89 -17.80 10.12 4.52
C ASN A 89 -19.32 10.14 4.26
N PRO A 90 -20.16 9.85 5.27
CA PRO A 90 -21.62 9.80 5.12
C PRO A 90 -22.27 11.14 4.72
N ASP A 91 -21.59 12.25 4.99
CA ASP A 91 -22.04 13.64 4.76
C ASP A 91 -21.73 14.14 3.34
N GLY A 92 -21.25 13.28 2.44
CA GLY A 92 -20.90 13.65 1.08
C GLY A 92 -19.48 14.22 0.92
N GLY A 93 -18.74 14.38 2.04
CA GLY A 93 -17.30 14.63 2.03
C GLY A 93 -16.50 13.36 1.76
N GLY A 94 -15.23 13.51 1.42
CA GLY A 94 -14.36 12.36 1.20
C GLY A 94 -12.98 12.77 0.76
N CYS A 95 -12.08 11.80 0.82
CA CYS A 95 -10.70 11.97 0.41
C CYS A 95 -10.35 10.90 -0.62
N SER A 96 -9.71 11.32 -1.71
CA SER A 96 -9.18 10.41 -2.72
C SER A 96 -7.81 10.90 -3.15
N VAL A 97 -6.79 10.07 -2.96
CA VAL A 97 -5.42 10.37 -3.34
C VAL A 97 -4.76 9.12 -3.91
N SER A 98 -3.90 9.32 -4.89
CA SER A 98 -3.17 8.24 -5.56
C SER A 98 -1.69 8.60 -5.68
N LEU A 99 -0.84 7.58 -5.56
CA LEU A 99 0.60 7.69 -5.77
C LEU A 99 1.02 6.61 -6.78
N ASP A 100 1.71 7.06 -7.83
CA ASP A 100 2.27 6.19 -8.85
C ASP A 100 3.73 5.87 -8.53
N PHE A 101 4.13 4.62 -8.74
CA PHE A 101 5.52 4.20 -8.64
C PHE A 101 5.80 2.97 -9.51
N THR A 102 7.08 2.69 -9.75
CA THR A 102 7.50 1.46 -10.42
C THR A 102 8.32 0.62 -9.45
N PRO A 103 7.77 -0.50 -8.94
CA PRO A 103 8.48 -1.35 -7.99
C PRO A 103 9.66 -2.07 -8.64
N ASN A 104 10.78 -2.14 -7.92
CA ASN A 104 11.94 -2.95 -8.28
C ASN A 104 11.71 -4.42 -7.90
N GLU A 105 12.42 -5.35 -8.54
CA GLU A 105 12.44 -6.75 -8.12
C GLU A 105 12.83 -6.88 -6.65
N LYS A 106 12.09 -7.69 -5.89
CA LYS A 106 12.26 -7.87 -4.44
C LYS A 106 12.17 -6.57 -3.61
N GLY A 107 11.74 -5.47 -4.21
CA GLY A 107 11.60 -4.18 -3.54
C GLY A 107 10.55 -4.23 -2.43
N LEU A 108 10.77 -3.45 -1.39
CA LEU A 108 9.91 -3.34 -0.21
C LEU A 108 9.39 -1.91 -0.16
N TYR A 109 8.08 -1.72 -0.11
CA TYR A 109 7.47 -0.38 -0.16
C TYR A 109 6.42 -0.22 0.92
N GLU A 110 6.36 0.94 1.55
CA GLU A 110 5.37 1.26 2.58
C GLU A 110 4.59 2.52 2.18
N PHE A 111 3.27 2.44 2.26
CA PHE A 111 2.37 3.56 1.97
C PHE A 111 1.53 3.89 3.19
N LYS A 112 1.47 5.18 3.52
CA LYS A 112 0.75 5.69 4.67
C LYS A 112 -0.06 6.93 4.30
N TYR A 113 -1.37 6.84 4.49
CA TYR A 113 -2.24 8.01 4.44
C TYR A 113 -2.08 8.87 5.71
N ASN A 114 -2.01 10.19 5.55
CA ASN A 114 -1.93 11.12 6.68
C ASN A 114 -3.32 11.46 7.23
N TYR A 115 -3.77 10.72 8.24
CA TYR A 115 -5.05 10.98 8.92
C TYR A 115 -5.05 12.25 9.79
N SER A 116 -3.87 12.76 10.14
CA SER A 116 -3.72 13.92 11.02
C SER A 116 -3.71 15.26 10.28
N ASP A 117 -3.63 15.24 8.94
CA ASP A 117 -3.66 16.46 8.15
C ASP A 117 -5.07 17.07 8.13
N LYS A 118 -5.22 18.22 8.79
CA LYS A 118 -6.49 18.97 8.89
C LYS A 118 -6.55 20.14 7.92
N SER A 119 -5.56 20.30 7.03
CA SER A 119 -5.51 21.39 6.05
C SER A 119 -6.55 21.27 4.93
N GLY A 120 -7.25 20.13 4.85
CA GLY A 120 -8.19 19.80 3.77
C GLY A 120 -7.54 19.06 2.60
N TYR A 121 -6.23 18.85 2.62
CA TYR A 121 -5.52 18.06 1.61
C TYR A 121 -5.42 16.57 1.98
N CYS A 122 -5.59 15.74 0.97
CA CYS A 122 -5.39 14.30 1.03
C CYS A 122 -3.94 13.96 0.73
N VAL A 123 -3.19 13.48 1.72
CA VAL A 123 -1.76 13.16 1.54
C VAL A 123 -1.51 11.68 1.73
N LEU A 124 -0.95 11.05 0.70
CA LEU A 124 -0.47 9.68 0.72
C LEU A 124 1.06 9.70 0.56
N TYR A 125 1.76 9.21 1.58
CA TYR A 125 3.21 9.03 1.53
C TYR A 125 3.53 7.62 1.04
N GLY A 126 4.58 7.51 0.21
CA GLY A 126 5.12 6.25 -0.26
C GLY A 126 6.64 6.25 -0.10
N ASN A 127 7.17 5.25 0.61
CA ASN A 127 8.59 5.07 0.86
C ASN A 127 9.04 3.67 0.41
N GLU A 128 10.26 3.56 -0.12
CA GLU A 128 10.99 2.31 -0.30
C GLU A 128 11.74 1.99 1.00
N ILE A 129 11.62 0.75 1.47
CA ILE A 129 12.35 0.23 2.62
C ILE A 129 13.64 -0.43 2.09
N LYS A 130 14.79 0.08 2.53
CA LYS A 130 16.10 -0.46 2.16
C LYS A 130 16.84 -0.97 3.38
N TYR A 131 17.59 -2.05 3.19
CA TYR A 131 18.53 -2.51 4.19
C TYR A 131 19.82 -1.70 4.09
N ASP A 132 20.15 -0.99 5.16
CA ASP A 132 21.43 -0.34 5.35
C ASP A 132 22.39 -1.35 5.99
N SER A 133 23.34 -1.85 5.19
CA SER A 133 24.33 -2.83 5.64
C SER A 133 25.38 -2.25 6.59
N ILE A 134 25.55 -0.93 6.63
CA ILE A 134 26.56 -0.29 7.51
C ILE A 134 26.04 -0.27 8.94
N ASN A 135 24.76 0.08 9.11
CA ASN A 135 24.09 0.17 10.41
C ASN A 135 23.27 -1.08 10.76
N GLU A 136 23.31 -2.11 9.91
CA GLU A 136 22.57 -3.38 10.04
C GLU A 136 21.08 -3.19 10.32
N THR A 137 20.46 -2.22 9.65
CA THR A 137 19.09 -1.78 9.94
C THR A 137 18.31 -1.46 8.67
N TYR A 138 17.00 -1.31 8.79
CA TYR A 138 16.15 -0.88 7.69
C TYR A 138 15.89 0.63 7.77
N ILE A 139 16.03 1.31 6.64
CA ILE A 139 15.78 2.73 6.46
C ILE A 139 14.68 2.96 5.43
N GLU A 140 14.05 4.13 5.49
CA GLU A 140 13.08 4.58 4.48
C GLU A 140 13.69 5.61 3.52
N GLU A 141 13.42 5.44 2.24
CA GLU A 141 13.71 6.43 1.22
C GLU A 141 12.43 6.80 0.48
N LYS A 142 12.20 8.09 0.22
CA LYS A 142 11.02 8.53 -0.53
C LYS A 142 11.03 7.92 -1.93
N ILE A 143 9.88 7.38 -2.33
CA ILE A 143 9.67 6.93 -3.71
C ILE A 143 9.75 8.16 -4.64
N LYS A 144 10.46 8.02 -5.76
CA LYS A 144 10.62 9.07 -6.78
C LYS A 144 9.52 9.00 -7.84
#